data_AF-A0A2E9Q5Q9-F1
#
_entry.id   AF-A0A2E9Q5Q9-F1
#
_cell.length_a   1.000
_cell.length_b   1.000
_cell.length_c   1.000
_cell.angle_alpha   90.00
_cell.angle_beta   90.00
_cell.angle_gamma   90.00
#
_symmetry.space_group_name_H-M   'P 1'
#
loop_
_entity.id
_entity.type
_entity.pdbx_description
1 polymer ?
#
loop_
_entity_poly.entity_id
_entity_poly.type
_entity_poly.pdbx_seq_one_letter_code
_entity_poly.pdbx_strand_id
1 'polypeptide(L)'
;MQHISALINQPDLLDEKRFELKETHISRVLVGRRRVFKFKKPVKLDFVDQSDLSKRTALCLWEFALNRRLSPEVYLDVEFVIPPENSRSGNWAFFSVQKSALRIPSSPNQSDVEQIVASAISLCEDDVGSPVDVCVVMAHLPDENRLEECLESLDHKDMQRLASRLAEFHRSLSPRPPSGGFRNRLGNVISTLAGLQNLDFKELLEQSLKSQSNLLKKRSIREVDGHGDLRPDHIYITEDRVSIIDCVEFSPEIRQVDPFEDLAFTTMGLRLDGKAQLSRQLAIEYLHLNPDVRGYLLLDVYEVYRACVRLMVDQLQLQERPPESSQNPEDDEQSAMDAKRKHLEERSRQYQSLIHNLLSEKESNFDTSLWPGPMIIVLTGLPATGKSLIGRLIRQDGVPVLSSDILRKSGQKDINVRRPTDYGTGSYTEHKKLRNYQRLIQSVGLLLEKEKVICMDASFSRQEYRKELFRYLEARDYRGRVLFLETRCSENVVQARLEKRRARGGVSDLTDFDTWKRIRDHFDPIAPWITRREFVVSPRYHPSPSRESGRRDQPAARMGSPDYGDNASSYPISVHHAVLDTSGEKRTGSILTEIIEQVPELQNR
;
A
#
# COMPACT_ATOMS: atom_id res chain seq x y z
N MET A 1 -1.70 39.19 -9.45
CA MET A 1 -2.62 39.30 -8.28
C MET A 1 -4.01 39.68 -8.75
N GLN A 2 -4.14 40.77 -9.52
CA GLN A 2 -5.43 41.24 -10.05
C GLN A 2 -6.18 40.19 -10.86
N HIS A 3 -5.48 39.35 -11.63
CA HIS A 3 -6.11 38.33 -12.48
C HIS A 3 -6.83 37.22 -11.69
N ILE A 4 -6.25 36.69 -10.60
CA ILE A 4 -6.90 35.65 -9.78
C ILE A 4 -8.16 36.20 -9.10
N SER A 5 -8.09 37.43 -8.57
CA SER A 5 -9.26 38.10 -8.00
C SER A 5 -10.35 38.31 -9.05
N ALA A 6 -9.99 38.69 -10.28
CA ALA A 6 -10.94 38.79 -11.39
C ALA A 6 -11.61 37.45 -11.73
N LEU A 7 -10.83 36.35 -11.78
CA LEU A 7 -11.37 35.00 -12.03
C LEU A 7 -12.33 34.54 -10.93
N ILE A 8 -12.03 34.81 -9.66
CA ILE A 8 -12.93 34.49 -8.53
C ILE A 8 -14.28 35.19 -8.68
N ASN A 9 -14.27 36.45 -9.15
CA ASN A 9 -15.47 37.25 -9.35
C ASN A 9 -16.23 36.93 -10.65
N GLN A 10 -15.67 36.12 -11.54
CA GLN A 10 -16.26 35.75 -12.82
C GLN A 10 -16.18 34.23 -13.04
N PRO A 11 -16.79 33.41 -12.16
CA PRO A 11 -16.63 31.96 -12.21
C PRO A 11 -17.22 31.32 -13.47
N ASP A 12 -18.19 31.98 -14.11
CA ASP A 12 -18.79 31.56 -15.37
C ASP A 12 -17.77 31.50 -16.53
N LEU A 13 -16.66 32.26 -16.47
CA LEU A 13 -15.56 32.17 -17.46
C LEU A 13 -14.93 30.78 -17.52
N LEU A 14 -15.03 30.03 -16.43
CA LEU A 14 -14.50 28.68 -16.26
C LEU A 14 -15.62 27.65 -16.09
N ASP A 15 -16.83 27.94 -16.57
CA ASP A 15 -18.05 27.12 -16.40
C ASP A 15 -18.30 26.67 -14.95
N GLU A 16 -17.95 27.51 -13.97
CA GLU A 16 -18.15 27.26 -12.55
C GLU A 16 -19.15 28.26 -11.96
N LYS A 17 -19.84 27.85 -10.88
CA LYS A 17 -20.83 28.74 -10.22
C LYS A 17 -20.23 29.66 -9.16
N ARG A 18 -19.16 29.18 -8.53
CA ARG A 18 -18.44 29.86 -7.46
C ARG A 18 -17.09 29.19 -7.27
N PHE A 19 -16.15 29.92 -6.69
CA PHE A 19 -14.89 29.39 -6.21
C PHE A 19 -14.76 29.58 -4.71
N GLU A 20 -14.21 28.57 -4.05
CA GLU A 20 -13.57 28.72 -2.76
C GLU A 20 -12.06 28.86 -2.99
N LEU A 21 -11.45 29.92 -2.46
CA LEU A 21 -10.01 30.12 -2.54
C LEU A 21 -9.35 29.49 -1.31
N LYS A 22 -8.49 28.49 -1.53
CA LYS A 22 -7.57 27.95 -0.52
C LYS A 22 -6.14 28.39 -0.86
N GLU A 23 -5.41 28.88 0.13
CA GLU A 23 -4.02 29.31 -0.05
C GLU A 23 -3.04 28.49 0.79
N THR A 24 -1.89 28.16 0.20
CA THR A 24 -0.73 27.58 0.89
C THR A 24 0.46 28.54 0.80
N HIS A 25 1.61 28.17 1.37
CA HIS A 25 2.85 28.95 1.26
C HIS A 25 3.28 29.19 -0.20
N ILE A 26 3.00 28.23 -1.09
CA ILE A 26 3.50 28.24 -2.48
C ILE A 26 2.40 28.14 -3.54
N SER A 27 1.13 28.01 -3.17
CA SER A 27 0.05 27.80 -4.14
C SER A 27 -1.24 28.52 -3.76
N ARG A 28 -2.07 28.77 -4.78
CA ARG A 28 -3.46 29.23 -4.66
C ARG A 28 -4.33 28.23 -5.37
N VAL A 29 -5.37 27.77 -4.72
CA VAL A 29 -6.25 26.70 -5.21
C VAL A 29 -7.65 27.26 -5.27
N LEU A 30 -8.18 27.40 -6.48
CA LEU A 30 -9.59 27.75 -6.71
C LEU A 30 -10.39 26.46 -6.79
N VAL A 31 -11.17 26.16 -5.76
CA VAL A 31 -12.02 24.97 -5.68
C VAL A 31 -13.40 25.34 -6.21
N GLY A 32 -13.72 24.86 -7.41
CA GLY A 32 -15.03 24.97 -8.03
C GLY A 32 -15.93 23.79 -7.67
N ARG A 33 -17.12 23.73 -8.31
CA ARG A 33 -18.04 22.60 -8.13
C ARG A 33 -17.51 21.35 -8.85
N ARG A 34 -16.98 21.51 -10.07
CA ARG A 34 -16.56 20.38 -10.93
C ARG A 34 -15.06 20.29 -11.06
N ARG A 35 -14.38 21.43 -11.07
CA ARG A 35 -12.95 21.55 -11.29
C ARG A 35 -12.26 22.29 -10.15
N VAL A 36 -10.97 22.00 -10.00
CA VAL A 36 -10.05 22.70 -9.13
C VAL A 36 -8.92 23.27 -9.99
N PHE A 37 -8.56 24.53 -9.77
CA PHE A 37 -7.49 25.22 -10.50
C PHE A 37 -6.38 25.58 -9.51
N LYS A 38 -5.23 24.91 -9.62
CA LYS A 38 -4.08 25.12 -8.73
C LYS A 38 -3.01 25.95 -9.42
N PHE A 39 -2.83 27.17 -8.92
CA PHE A 39 -1.83 28.14 -9.35
C PHE A 39 -0.62 28.11 -8.42
N LYS A 40 0.56 28.38 -8.97
CA LYS A 40 1.81 28.55 -8.22
C LYS A 40 1.99 30.02 -7.84
N LYS A 41 2.35 30.31 -6.58
CA LYS A 41 2.58 31.69 -6.13
C LYS A 41 3.92 32.20 -6.71
N PRO A 42 4.02 33.48 -7.11
CA PRO A 42 5.25 34.05 -7.65
C PRO A 42 6.25 34.37 -6.52
N VAL A 43 6.76 33.34 -5.85
CA VAL A 43 7.65 33.44 -4.68
C VAL A 43 9.00 32.79 -4.94
N LYS A 44 10.01 33.25 -4.21
CA LYS A 44 11.32 32.60 -4.15
C LYS A 44 11.63 32.29 -2.69
N LEU A 45 11.60 31.01 -2.35
CA LEU A 45 11.89 30.47 -1.03
C LEU A 45 13.18 29.65 -1.09
N ASP A 46 13.77 29.32 0.06
CA ASP A 46 15.05 28.59 0.14
C ASP A 46 15.02 27.22 -0.56
N PHE A 47 13.83 26.61 -0.64
CA PHE A 47 13.63 25.27 -1.22
C PHE A 47 12.93 25.28 -2.59
N VAL A 48 12.42 26.42 -3.07
CA VAL A 48 11.73 26.50 -4.37
C VAL A 48 11.73 27.91 -4.96
N ASP A 49 12.00 28.01 -6.26
CA ASP A 49 11.93 29.27 -7.02
C ASP A 49 10.78 29.21 -8.04
N GLN A 50 9.76 30.02 -7.79
CA GLN A 50 8.53 30.14 -8.59
C GLN A 50 8.31 31.59 -9.07
N SER A 51 9.36 32.42 -8.99
CA SER A 51 9.30 33.85 -9.28
C SER A 51 8.92 34.15 -10.73
N ASP A 52 9.43 33.34 -11.67
CA ASP A 52 9.21 33.48 -13.10
C ASP A 52 8.07 32.59 -13.63
N LEU A 53 7.38 33.04 -14.68
CA LEU A 53 6.32 32.27 -15.32
C LEU A 53 6.82 30.91 -15.81
N SER A 54 7.99 30.85 -16.47
CA SER A 54 8.57 29.61 -16.99
C SER A 54 8.83 28.60 -15.88
N LYS A 55 9.28 29.07 -14.71
CA LYS A 55 9.49 28.22 -13.51
C LYS A 55 8.18 27.70 -12.96
N ARG A 56 7.13 28.54 -12.90
CA ARG A 56 5.78 28.09 -12.52
C ARG A 56 5.24 27.06 -13.50
N THR A 57 5.41 27.28 -14.80
CA THR A 57 5.00 26.34 -15.86
C THR A 57 5.70 25.01 -15.68
N ALA A 58 7.02 25.00 -15.46
CA ALA A 58 7.78 23.78 -15.22
C ALA A 58 7.22 22.99 -14.02
N LEU A 59 6.91 23.66 -12.90
CA LEU A 59 6.33 23.01 -11.73
C LEU A 59 4.90 22.50 -11.97
N CYS A 60 4.06 23.24 -12.70
CA CYS A 60 2.73 22.78 -13.09
C CYS A 60 2.80 21.52 -13.98
N LEU A 61 3.75 21.47 -14.92
CA LEU A 61 3.99 20.30 -15.77
C LEU A 61 4.48 19.10 -14.95
N TRP A 62 5.39 19.32 -13.99
CA TRP A 62 5.84 18.28 -13.06
C TRP A 62 4.70 17.75 -12.20
N GLU A 63 3.93 18.64 -11.57
CA GLU A 63 2.78 18.27 -10.76
C GLU A 63 1.77 17.44 -11.58
N PHE A 64 1.44 17.91 -12.78
CA PHE A 64 0.56 17.20 -13.70
C PHE A 64 1.10 15.81 -14.06
N ALA A 65 2.36 15.71 -14.50
CA ALA A 65 2.94 14.44 -14.92
C ALA A 65 3.07 13.44 -13.76
N LEU A 66 3.56 13.89 -12.61
CA LEU A 66 3.83 13.03 -11.45
C LEU A 66 2.53 12.47 -10.86
N ASN A 67 1.49 13.28 -10.76
CA ASN A 67 0.25 12.84 -10.15
C ASN A 67 -0.61 11.97 -11.07
N ARG A 68 -0.51 12.13 -12.39
CA ARG A 68 -1.19 11.22 -13.35
C ARG A 68 -0.74 9.77 -13.27
N ARG A 69 0.40 9.48 -12.63
CA ARG A 69 0.84 8.11 -12.33
C ARG A 69 -0.17 7.39 -11.41
N LEU A 70 -0.80 8.15 -10.51
CA LEU A 70 -1.72 7.65 -9.49
C LEU A 70 -3.17 8.09 -9.68
N SER A 71 -3.41 9.22 -10.35
CA SER A 71 -4.76 9.79 -10.55
C SER A 71 -4.91 10.45 -11.94
N PRO A 72 -4.78 9.67 -13.05
CA PRO A 72 -4.87 10.22 -14.40
C PRO A 72 -6.21 10.86 -14.74
N GLU A 73 -7.29 10.47 -14.06
CA GLU A 73 -8.62 11.05 -14.16
C GLU A 73 -8.77 12.40 -13.45
N VAL A 74 -7.90 12.68 -12.47
CA VAL A 74 -8.02 13.86 -11.61
C VAL A 74 -7.25 14.99 -12.25
N TYR A 75 -6.07 14.73 -12.78
CA TYR A 75 -5.23 15.75 -13.40
C TYR A 75 -5.57 15.86 -14.90
N LEU A 76 -6.38 16.88 -15.22
CA LEU A 76 -7.08 17.02 -16.50
C LEU A 76 -6.29 17.79 -17.55
N ASP A 77 -5.57 18.83 -17.13
CA ASP A 77 -4.82 19.71 -18.03
C ASP A 77 -3.80 20.60 -17.29
N VAL A 78 -2.96 21.30 -18.05
CA VAL A 78 -2.20 22.49 -17.63
C VAL A 78 -2.63 23.63 -18.53
N GLU A 79 -3.18 24.71 -17.96
CA GLU A 79 -3.75 25.83 -18.72
C GLU A 79 -3.01 27.14 -18.40
N PHE A 80 -2.62 27.85 -19.46
CA PHE A 80 -2.21 29.25 -19.34
C PHE A 80 -3.41 30.17 -19.21
N VAL A 81 -3.23 31.24 -18.46
CA VAL A 81 -4.22 32.30 -18.25
C VAL A 81 -3.75 33.57 -18.96
N ILE A 82 -4.62 34.09 -19.84
CA ILE A 82 -4.38 35.27 -20.66
C ILE A 82 -5.50 36.28 -20.39
N PRO A 83 -5.22 37.42 -19.73
CA PRO A 83 -6.23 38.43 -19.46
C PRO A 83 -6.56 39.22 -20.75
N PRO A 84 -7.70 39.94 -20.78
CA PRO A 84 -8.16 40.69 -21.94
C PRO A 84 -7.11 41.57 -22.62
N GLU A 85 -6.31 42.30 -21.82
CA GLU A 85 -5.27 43.21 -22.28
C GLU A 85 -4.10 42.51 -23.00
N ASN A 86 -3.90 41.22 -22.75
CA ASN A 86 -2.86 40.41 -23.35
C ASN A 86 -3.41 39.41 -24.39
N SER A 87 -4.74 39.29 -24.49
CA SER A 87 -5.41 38.37 -25.41
C SER A 87 -5.57 38.99 -26.78
N ARG A 88 -5.34 38.20 -27.83
CA ARG A 88 -5.66 38.57 -29.22
C ARG A 88 -7.15 38.83 -29.44
N SER A 89 -8.01 38.24 -28.60
CA SER A 89 -9.47 38.39 -28.68
C SER A 89 -10.01 39.63 -27.96
N GLY A 90 -9.19 40.30 -27.14
CA GLY A 90 -9.65 41.35 -26.22
C GLY A 90 -10.55 40.86 -25.08
N ASN A 91 -10.68 39.53 -24.88
CA ASN A 91 -11.40 38.89 -23.78
C ASN A 91 -10.46 37.99 -22.99
N TRP A 92 -10.91 37.50 -21.83
CA TRP A 92 -10.22 36.42 -21.13
C TRP A 92 -10.05 35.22 -22.04
N ALA A 93 -8.86 34.64 -22.04
CA ALA A 93 -8.57 33.43 -22.78
C ALA A 93 -7.72 32.46 -21.97
N PHE A 94 -7.87 31.18 -22.29
CA PHE A 94 -7.17 30.08 -21.65
C PHE A 94 -6.57 29.19 -22.74
N PHE A 95 -5.31 28.81 -22.56
CA PHE A 95 -4.62 27.95 -23.52
C PHE A 95 -4.25 26.63 -22.86
N SER A 96 -4.81 25.54 -23.38
CA SER A 96 -4.56 24.17 -22.90
C SER A 96 -3.26 23.64 -23.49
N VAL A 97 -2.29 23.35 -22.61
CA VAL A 97 -1.03 22.73 -23.02
C VAL A 97 -1.28 21.30 -23.48
N GLN A 98 -2.19 20.54 -22.87
CA GLN A 98 -2.43 19.15 -23.25
C GLN A 98 -3.19 18.98 -24.57
N LYS A 99 -4.14 19.88 -24.87
CA LYS A 99 -4.89 19.84 -26.14
C LYS A 99 -4.12 20.48 -27.29
N SER A 100 -3.02 21.17 -27.00
CA SER A 100 -2.06 21.57 -28.01
C SER A 100 -1.35 20.35 -28.63
N ALA A 101 -0.52 20.58 -29.64
CA ALA A 101 0.33 19.54 -30.22
C ALA A 101 1.42 19.01 -29.25
N LEU A 102 1.53 19.57 -28.04
CA LEU A 102 2.55 19.20 -27.05
C LEU A 102 2.10 18.05 -26.16
N ARG A 103 2.74 16.90 -26.33
CA ARG A 103 2.52 15.73 -25.48
C ARG A 103 3.40 15.79 -24.24
N ILE A 104 2.79 15.94 -23.06
CA ILE A 104 3.50 15.83 -21.77
C ILE A 104 3.78 14.34 -21.47
N PRO A 105 5.04 13.91 -21.33
CA PRO A 105 5.38 12.53 -20.97
C PRO A 105 4.87 12.17 -19.57
N SER A 106 4.59 10.88 -19.33
CA SER A 106 4.20 10.39 -18.00
C SER A 106 5.35 10.37 -16.98
N SER A 107 6.59 10.53 -17.44
CA SER A 107 7.80 10.59 -16.61
C SER A 107 8.82 11.45 -17.35
N PRO A 108 8.59 12.77 -17.42
CA PRO A 108 9.50 13.66 -18.13
C PRO A 108 10.82 13.74 -17.36
N ASN A 109 11.91 13.99 -18.06
CA ASN A 109 13.16 14.44 -17.45
C ASN A 109 13.22 15.98 -17.48
N GLN A 110 14.23 16.56 -16.84
CA GLN A 110 14.39 18.01 -16.75
C GLN A 110 14.45 18.69 -18.14
N SER A 111 15.15 18.08 -19.10
CA SER A 111 15.25 18.61 -20.46
C SER A 111 13.93 18.54 -21.22
N ASP A 112 13.15 17.46 -21.03
CA ASP A 112 11.80 17.35 -21.60
C ASP A 112 10.93 18.51 -21.10
N VAL A 113 10.96 18.81 -19.80
CA VAL A 113 10.16 19.90 -19.21
C VAL A 113 10.59 21.26 -19.76
N GLU A 114 11.89 21.54 -19.81
CA GLU A 114 12.41 22.81 -20.35
C GLU A 114 11.98 23.05 -21.81
N GLN A 115 12.03 22.01 -22.65
CA GLN A 115 11.59 22.09 -24.04
C GLN A 115 10.07 22.32 -24.16
N ILE A 116 9.28 21.60 -23.35
CA ILE A 116 7.82 21.74 -23.33
C ILE A 116 7.42 23.14 -22.87
N VAL A 117 8.08 23.68 -21.82
CA VAL A 117 7.80 25.04 -21.33
C VAL A 117 8.03 26.08 -22.43
N ALA A 118 9.20 26.04 -23.08
CA ALA A 118 9.54 27.00 -24.13
C ALA A 118 8.54 26.93 -25.31
N SER A 119 8.21 25.70 -25.73
CA SER A 119 7.28 25.47 -26.83
C SER A 119 5.84 25.86 -26.46
N ALA A 120 5.40 25.59 -25.24
CA ALA A 120 4.05 25.90 -24.78
C ALA A 120 3.82 27.41 -24.70
N ILE A 121 4.80 28.16 -24.18
CA ILE A 121 4.71 29.63 -24.11
C ILE A 121 4.67 30.22 -25.53
N SER A 122 5.58 29.79 -26.41
CA SER A 122 5.61 30.27 -27.80
C SER A 122 4.29 30.00 -28.53
N LEU A 123 3.76 28.77 -28.44
CA LEU A 123 2.48 28.42 -29.08
C LEU A 123 1.31 29.24 -28.51
N CYS A 124 1.30 29.47 -27.20
CA CYS A 124 0.27 30.30 -26.55
C CYS A 124 0.32 31.74 -27.07
N GLU A 125 1.52 32.34 -27.17
CA GLU A 125 1.72 33.69 -27.68
C GLU A 125 1.28 33.84 -29.13
N ASP A 126 1.61 32.85 -29.96
CA ASP A 126 1.24 32.82 -31.38
C ASP A 126 -0.28 32.67 -31.59
N ASP A 127 -0.94 31.82 -30.81
CA ASP A 127 -2.35 31.45 -31.01
C ASP A 127 -3.33 32.39 -30.28
N VAL A 128 -3.09 32.65 -28.98
CA VAL A 128 -4.10 33.24 -28.09
C VAL A 128 -3.64 34.58 -27.48
N GLY A 129 -2.34 34.73 -27.22
CA GLY A 129 -1.74 35.94 -26.63
C GLY A 129 -0.76 35.63 -25.50
N SER A 130 -0.23 36.68 -24.88
CA SER A 130 0.86 36.56 -23.91
C SER A 130 0.36 36.11 -22.52
N PRO A 131 0.75 34.90 -22.05
CA PRO A 131 0.27 34.39 -20.78
C PRO A 131 0.85 35.17 -19.59
N VAL A 132 0.03 35.40 -18.56
CA VAL A 132 0.46 36.04 -17.31
C VAL A 132 0.58 35.05 -16.15
N ASP A 133 -0.09 33.90 -16.26
CA ASP A 133 -0.03 32.84 -15.26
C ASP A 133 -0.35 31.46 -15.86
N VAL A 134 -0.19 30.43 -15.04
CA VAL A 134 -0.41 29.03 -15.40
C VAL A 134 -0.99 28.27 -14.22
N CYS A 135 -1.90 27.34 -14.50
CA CYS A 135 -2.50 26.47 -13.49
C CYS A 135 -2.55 25.01 -13.92
N VAL A 136 -2.59 24.12 -12.93
CA VAL A 136 -2.99 22.73 -13.12
C VAL A 136 -4.51 22.65 -12.95
N VAL A 137 -5.19 22.09 -13.96
CA VAL A 137 -6.63 21.88 -13.93
C VAL A 137 -6.91 20.47 -13.46
N MET A 138 -7.72 20.35 -12.41
CA MET A 138 -8.02 19.09 -11.75
C MET A 138 -9.54 18.85 -11.69
N ALA A 139 -9.98 17.60 -11.70
CA ALA A 139 -11.33 17.24 -11.30
C ALA A 139 -11.49 17.45 -9.79
N HIS A 140 -12.61 18.02 -9.37
CA HIS A 140 -12.92 18.16 -7.96
C HIS A 140 -13.25 16.80 -7.34
N LEU A 141 -12.53 16.44 -6.28
CA LEU A 141 -12.78 15.25 -5.47
C LEU A 141 -13.57 15.67 -4.22
N PRO A 142 -14.75 15.07 -3.94
CA PRO A 142 -15.51 15.40 -2.75
C PRO A 142 -14.75 15.04 -1.47
N ASP A 143 -14.71 15.96 -0.51
CA ASP A 143 -14.00 15.81 0.77
C ASP A 143 -14.48 14.57 1.57
N GLU A 144 -15.76 14.22 1.50
CA GLU A 144 -16.35 13.03 2.12
C GLU A 144 -15.71 11.70 1.68
N ASN A 145 -15.00 11.68 0.55
CA ASN A 145 -14.28 10.50 0.07
C ASN A 145 -12.80 10.50 0.48
N ARG A 146 -12.31 11.56 1.11
CA ARG A 146 -10.92 11.67 1.59
C ARG A 146 -10.72 10.69 2.75
N LEU A 147 -9.58 9.99 2.78
CA LEU A 147 -9.34 8.87 3.68
C LEU A 147 -9.57 9.23 5.15
N GLU A 148 -9.13 10.43 5.56
CA GLU A 148 -9.30 10.94 6.93
C GLU A 148 -10.76 11.26 7.30
N GLU A 149 -11.61 11.57 6.31
CA GLU A 149 -13.03 11.91 6.53
C GLU A 149 -13.91 10.65 6.55
N CYS A 150 -13.50 9.58 5.86
CA CYS A 150 -14.31 8.37 5.71
C CYS A 150 -13.87 7.20 6.63
N LEU A 151 -12.97 7.44 7.60
CA LEU A 151 -12.35 6.40 8.45
C LEU A 151 -13.31 5.45 9.17
N GLU A 152 -14.54 5.88 9.47
CA GLU A 152 -15.57 5.04 10.11
C GLU A 152 -16.26 4.09 9.13
N SER A 153 -16.26 4.42 7.85
CA SER A 153 -16.89 3.62 6.79
C SER A 153 -15.95 2.59 6.15
N LEU A 154 -14.64 2.74 6.39
CA LEU A 154 -13.63 1.90 5.76
C LEU A 154 -13.65 0.46 6.29
N ASP A 155 -13.45 -0.49 5.37
CA ASP A 155 -13.29 -1.90 5.66
C ASP A 155 -11.97 -2.47 5.11
N HIS A 156 -11.79 -3.77 5.30
CA HIS A 156 -10.61 -4.48 4.82
C HIS A 156 -10.47 -4.48 3.28
N LYS A 157 -11.57 -4.34 2.53
CA LYS A 157 -11.55 -4.27 1.07
C LYS A 157 -11.01 -2.92 0.62
N ASP A 158 -11.30 -1.84 1.34
CA ASP A 158 -10.68 -0.54 1.11
C ASP A 158 -9.16 -0.63 1.24
N MET A 159 -8.68 -1.23 2.35
CA MET A 159 -7.24 -1.42 2.58
C MET A 159 -6.62 -2.32 1.51
N GLN A 160 -7.32 -3.36 1.06
CA GLN A 160 -6.87 -4.20 -0.04
C GLN A 160 -6.76 -3.42 -1.37
N ARG A 161 -7.75 -2.57 -1.68
CA ARG A 161 -7.75 -1.73 -2.90
C ARG A 161 -6.62 -0.71 -2.86
N LEU A 162 -6.43 -0.04 -1.73
CA LEU A 162 -5.34 0.91 -1.52
C LEU A 162 -3.97 0.22 -1.61
N ALA A 163 -3.78 -0.91 -0.93
CA ALA A 163 -2.56 -1.71 -1.02
C ALA A 163 -2.26 -2.14 -2.45
N SER A 164 -3.28 -2.54 -3.21
CA SER A 164 -3.15 -2.91 -4.62
C SER A 164 -2.70 -1.73 -5.47
N ARG A 165 -3.34 -0.57 -5.31
CA ARG A 165 -2.99 0.65 -6.05
C ARG A 165 -1.55 1.08 -5.79
N LEU A 166 -1.13 1.10 -4.53
CA LEU A 166 0.24 1.43 -4.13
C LEU A 166 1.25 0.39 -4.61
N ALA A 167 0.92 -0.90 -4.51
CA ALA A 167 1.81 -1.97 -4.95
C ALA A 167 2.03 -1.94 -6.46
N GLU A 168 0.99 -1.66 -7.25
CA GLU A 168 1.10 -1.44 -8.70
C GLU A 168 1.97 -0.22 -9.02
N PHE A 169 1.72 0.91 -8.36
CA PHE A 169 2.52 2.11 -8.51
C PHE A 169 4.00 1.84 -8.25
N HIS A 170 4.36 1.35 -7.07
CA HIS A 170 5.77 1.13 -6.71
C HIS A 170 6.48 0.08 -7.59
N ARG A 171 5.76 -0.93 -8.10
CA ARG A 171 6.34 -1.92 -9.04
C ARG A 171 6.54 -1.36 -10.45
N SER A 172 5.76 -0.35 -10.83
CA SER A 172 5.91 0.32 -12.13
C SER A 172 7.16 1.20 -12.20
N LEU A 173 7.66 1.66 -11.05
CA LEU A 173 8.79 2.58 -10.95
C LEU A 173 10.14 1.86 -11.12
N SER A 174 11.05 2.54 -11.80
CA SER A 174 12.43 2.09 -11.95
C SER A 174 13.19 2.26 -10.62
N PRO A 175 13.93 1.25 -10.16
CA PRO A 175 14.84 1.40 -9.03
C PRO A 175 15.88 2.49 -9.31
N ARG A 176 16.12 3.35 -8.33
CA ARG A 176 17.21 4.32 -8.28
C ARG A 176 18.32 3.81 -7.37
N PRO A 177 19.59 4.16 -7.66
CA PRO A 177 20.68 3.86 -6.76
C PRO A 177 20.42 4.52 -5.40
N PRO A 178 20.65 3.82 -4.27
CA PRO A 178 20.45 4.42 -2.96
C PRO A 178 21.33 5.65 -2.81
N SER A 179 20.72 6.77 -2.46
CA SER A 179 21.42 8.03 -2.24
C SER A 179 22.18 8.07 -0.90
N GLY A 180 21.95 7.06 -0.03
CA GLY A 180 22.25 7.17 1.41
C GLY A 180 21.34 8.15 2.13
N GLY A 181 20.34 8.69 1.41
CA GLY A 181 19.50 9.81 1.80
C GLY A 181 18.73 9.55 3.08
N PHE A 182 18.17 8.36 3.28
CA PHE A 182 17.36 8.08 4.48
C PHE A 182 18.10 8.38 5.79
N ARG A 183 19.35 7.91 5.95
CA ARG A 183 20.12 8.15 7.19
C ARG A 183 20.47 9.62 7.37
N ASN A 184 20.85 10.29 6.29
CA ASN A 184 21.19 11.72 6.33
C ASN A 184 19.95 12.57 6.62
N ARG A 185 18.82 12.29 5.94
CA ARG A 185 17.52 12.94 6.18
C ARG A 185 17.06 12.73 7.62
N LEU A 186 17.14 11.51 8.12
CA LEU A 186 16.79 11.19 9.50
C LEU A 186 17.68 11.93 10.50
N GLY A 187 19.01 11.93 10.31
CA GLY A 187 19.94 12.70 11.14
C GLY A 187 19.64 14.19 11.15
N ASN A 188 19.30 14.77 10.00
CA ASN A 188 18.91 16.18 9.88
C ASN A 188 17.61 16.46 10.65
N VAL A 189 16.57 15.63 10.49
CA VAL A 189 15.29 15.79 11.21
C VAL A 189 15.50 15.71 12.72
N ILE A 190 16.31 14.76 13.20
CA ILE A 190 16.63 14.62 14.62
C ILE A 190 17.38 15.86 15.13
N SER A 191 18.37 16.34 14.39
CA SER A 191 19.15 17.53 14.75
C SER A 191 18.26 18.77 14.85
N THR A 192 17.36 18.97 13.87
CA THR A 192 16.40 20.08 13.90
C THR A 192 15.46 19.97 15.09
N LEU A 193 14.86 18.80 15.32
CA LEU A 193 13.96 18.59 16.47
C LEU A 193 14.65 18.82 17.82
N ALA A 194 15.90 18.40 17.97
CA ALA A 194 16.69 18.65 19.19
C ALA A 194 16.97 20.14 19.42
N GLY A 195 17.05 20.94 18.35
CA GLY A 195 17.15 22.40 18.44
C GLY A 195 15.82 23.10 18.73
N LEU A 196 14.69 22.46 18.39
CA LEU A 196 13.35 23.01 18.59
C LEU A 196 12.79 22.71 19.99
N GLN A 197 13.15 21.58 20.63
CA GLN A 197 12.73 21.19 22.00
C GLN A 197 13.72 20.21 22.71
N ASN A 198 13.65 20.14 24.06
CA ASN A 198 14.23 19.06 24.89
C ASN A 198 13.40 17.77 24.73
N LEU A 199 13.57 17.06 23.61
CA LEU A 199 12.85 15.82 23.35
C LEU A 199 13.62 14.61 23.90
N ASP A 200 13.04 13.95 24.91
CA ASP A 200 13.57 12.76 25.60
C ASP A 200 13.62 11.51 24.70
N PHE A 201 13.06 11.55 23.50
CA PHE A 201 13.06 10.39 22.59
C PHE A 201 14.31 10.31 21.70
N LYS A 202 15.22 11.29 21.70
CA LYS A 202 16.45 11.22 20.89
C LYS A 202 17.25 9.97 21.21
N GLU A 203 17.45 9.68 22.49
CA GLU A 203 18.21 8.52 22.94
C GLU A 203 17.49 7.21 22.56
N LEU A 204 16.17 7.13 22.77
CA LEU A 204 15.36 5.98 22.34
C LEU A 204 15.42 5.75 20.83
N LEU A 205 15.38 6.82 20.04
CA LEU A 205 15.47 6.77 18.59
C LEU A 205 16.85 6.31 18.12
N GLU A 206 17.92 6.86 18.69
CA GLU A 206 19.29 6.42 18.41
C GLU A 206 19.51 4.95 18.79
N GLN A 207 18.98 4.51 19.93
CA GLN A 207 19.00 3.10 20.36
C GLN A 207 18.24 2.20 19.36
N SER A 208 17.03 2.58 18.95
CA SER A 208 16.23 1.86 17.97
C SER A 208 16.95 1.76 16.62
N LEU A 209 17.50 2.86 16.10
CA LEU A 209 18.28 2.86 14.85
C LEU A 209 19.54 2.01 14.93
N LYS A 210 20.24 2.04 16.09
CA LYS A 210 21.41 1.21 16.32
C LYS A 210 21.05 -0.28 16.29
N SER A 211 19.92 -0.66 16.91
CA SER A 211 19.41 -2.03 16.90
C SER A 211 19.10 -2.53 15.47
N GLN A 212 18.59 -1.64 14.61
CA GLN A 212 18.24 -1.96 13.22
C GLN A 212 19.36 -1.65 12.21
N SER A 213 20.54 -1.24 12.69
CA SER A 213 21.64 -0.77 11.83
C SER A 213 22.08 -1.81 10.80
N ASN A 214 22.08 -3.09 11.16
CA ASN A 214 22.40 -4.18 10.24
C ASN A 214 21.33 -4.38 9.17
N LEU A 215 20.05 -4.24 9.52
CA LEU A 215 18.95 -4.32 8.56
C LEU A 215 18.98 -3.13 7.60
N LEU A 216 19.20 -1.92 8.12
CA LEU A 216 19.40 -0.70 7.34
C LEU A 216 20.64 -0.79 6.43
N LYS A 217 21.76 -1.38 6.89
CA LYS A 217 22.95 -1.61 6.04
C LYS A 217 22.66 -2.58 4.90
N LYS A 218 21.89 -3.65 5.19
CA LYS A 218 21.47 -4.65 4.20
C LYS A 218 20.34 -4.14 3.28
N ARG A 219 19.66 -3.06 3.67
CA ARG A 219 18.66 -2.34 2.89
C ARG A 219 19.35 -1.35 1.97
N SER A 220 19.92 -1.84 0.87
CA SER A 220 20.68 -1.01 -0.08
C SER A 220 20.14 -1.07 -1.52
N ILE A 221 18.97 -1.66 -1.76
CA ILE A 221 18.47 -1.81 -3.14
C ILE A 221 16.94 -1.73 -3.16
N ARG A 222 16.36 -0.52 -3.08
CA ARG A 222 15.08 -0.19 -3.76
C ARG A 222 14.55 1.25 -3.63
N GLU A 223 15.38 2.29 -3.54
CA GLU A 223 14.82 3.64 -3.66
C GLU A 223 14.15 3.80 -5.03
N VAL A 224 13.02 4.49 -5.09
CA VAL A 224 12.26 4.78 -6.31
C VAL A 224 11.86 6.26 -6.32
N ASP A 225 11.42 6.78 -7.48
CA ASP A 225 10.79 8.10 -7.56
C ASP A 225 9.32 8.00 -7.13
N GLY A 226 9.12 7.85 -5.81
CA GLY A 226 7.82 7.60 -5.19
C GLY A 226 6.92 8.84 -5.13
N HIS A 227 6.03 8.86 -4.14
CA HIS A 227 5.14 9.96 -3.86
C HIS A 227 5.84 11.07 -3.07
N GLY A 228 6.59 10.70 -2.02
CA GLY A 228 7.36 11.61 -1.17
C GLY A 228 6.57 12.19 0.01
N ASP A 229 5.25 12.36 -0.15
CA ASP A 229 4.32 12.89 0.87
C ASP A 229 2.96 12.17 0.88
N LEU A 230 2.97 10.82 0.99
CA LEU A 230 1.77 9.97 0.85
C LEU A 230 0.86 9.98 2.10
N ARG A 231 0.30 11.14 2.42
CA ARG A 231 -0.51 11.36 3.63
C ARG A 231 -1.97 10.93 3.44
N PRO A 232 -2.71 10.58 4.51
CA PRO A 232 -4.14 10.26 4.41
C PRO A 232 -4.99 11.34 3.73
N ASP A 233 -4.69 12.62 3.94
CA ASP A 233 -5.40 13.75 3.31
C ASP A 233 -5.20 13.84 1.78
N HIS A 234 -4.28 13.05 1.23
CA HIS A 234 -4.01 12.96 -0.20
C HIS A 234 -4.66 11.74 -0.87
N ILE A 235 -5.35 10.89 -0.10
CA ILE A 235 -5.93 9.64 -0.57
C ILE A 235 -7.45 9.78 -0.56
N TYR A 236 -8.08 9.48 -1.70
CA TYR A 236 -9.53 9.49 -1.86
C TYR A 236 -9.99 8.09 -2.25
N ILE A 237 -10.96 7.56 -1.50
CA ILE A 237 -11.54 6.23 -1.70
C ILE A 237 -13.01 6.38 -2.02
N THR A 238 -13.42 5.74 -3.10
CA THR A 238 -14.83 5.62 -3.51
C THR A 238 -15.17 4.14 -3.73
N GLU A 239 -16.41 3.82 -4.08
CA GLU A 239 -16.81 2.43 -4.36
C GLU A 239 -16.04 1.82 -5.55
N ASP A 240 -15.64 2.60 -6.53
CA ASP A 240 -15.01 2.11 -7.77
C ASP A 240 -13.51 2.45 -7.87
N ARG A 241 -13.02 3.45 -7.13
CA ARG A 241 -11.64 3.94 -7.32
C ARG A 241 -10.91 4.31 -6.03
N VAL A 242 -9.57 4.25 -6.13
CA VAL A 242 -8.62 4.87 -5.20
C VAL A 242 -7.79 5.90 -5.97
N SER A 243 -7.98 7.18 -5.66
CA SER A 243 -7.24 8.29 -6.25
C SER A 243 -6.26 8.85 -5.20
N ILE A 244 -5.02 9.09 -5.62
CA ILE A 244 -3.95 9.63 -4.77
C ILE A 244 -3.34 10.84 -5.47
N ILE A 245 -3.26 11.97 -4.77
CA ILE A 245 -2.90 13.28 -5.32
C ILE A 245 -1.74 13.92 -4.53
N ASP A 246 -1.26 15.07 -5.00
CA ASP A 246 -0.25 15.89 -4.31
C ASP A 246 1.13 15.21 -4.08
N CYS A 247 1.59 14.48 -5.10
CA CYS A 247 2.97 14.02 -5.18
C CYS A 247 3.93 15.21 -5.27
N VAL A 248 4.96 15.22 -4.42
CA VAL A 248 5.91 16.34 -4.25
C VAL A 248 6.59 16.69 -5.56
N GLU A 249 6.22 17.79 -6.22
CA GLU A 249 6.72 18.13 -7.56
C GLU A 249 8.08 18.84 -7.56
N PHE A 250 8.41 19.56 -6.49
CA PHE A 250 9.54 20.50 -6.44
C PHE A 250 10.87 19.91 -5.93
N SER A 251 10.87 18.72 -5.32
CA SER A 251 12.09 18.06 -4.84
C SER A 251 12.13 16.58 -5.20
N PRO A 252 12.94 16.20 -6.20
CA PRO A 252 13.21 14.79 -6.51
C PRO A 252 13.84 14.02 -5.34
N GLU A 253 14.56 14.69 -4.45
CA GLU A 253 15.24 14.10 -3.29
C GLU A 253 14.24 13.65 -2.22
N ILE A 254 13.15 14.40 -2.03
CA ILE A 254 12.05 14.03 -1.13
C ILE A 254 11.24 12.87 -1.72
N ARG A 255 11.07 12.84 -3.06
CA ARG A 255 10.40 11.71 -3.73
C ARG A 255 11.25 10.45 -3.81
N GLN A 256 12.57 10.56 -3.70
CA GLN A 256 13.46 9.40 -3.71
C GLN A 256 13.43 8.65 -2.38
N VAL A 257 12.56 7.63 -2.31
CA VAL A 257 12.20 6.92 -1.08
C VAL A 257 12.18 5.42 -1.27
N ASP A 258 12.30 4.68 -0.17
CA ASP A 258 11.92 3.26 -0.15
C ASP A 258 10.40 3.12 -0.33
N PRO A 259 9.89 2.12 -1.08
CA PRO A 259 8.45 1.89 -1.17
C PRO A 259 7.74 1.69 0.18
N PHE A 260 8.44 1.13 1.18
CA PHE A 260 7.89 1.03 2.54
C PHE A 260 8.02 2.35 3.33
N GLU A 261 8.95 3.24 2.97
CA GLU A 261 9.04 4.61 3.51
C GLU A 261 7.90 5.50 2.98
N ASP A 262 7.45 5.27 1.75
CA ASP A 262 6.27 5.93 1.17
C ASP A 262 4.99 5.40 1.84
N LEU A 263 4.85 4.07 1.93
CA LEU A 263 3.73 3.41 2.63
C LEU A 263 3.61 3.86 4.09
N ALA A 264 4.75 4.01 4.78
CA ALA A 264 4.81 4.40 6.19
C ALA A 264 4.07 5.70 6.47
N PHE A 265 4.00 6.60 5.50
CA PHE A 265 3.34 7.88 5.71
C PHE A 265 1.83 7.71 5.90
N THR A 266 1.21 6.81 5.12
CA THR A 266 -0.20 6.46 5.26
C THR A 266 -0.45 5.60 6.50
N THR A 267 0.38 4.57 6.74
CA THR A 267 0.18 3.66 7.89
C THR A 267 0.41 4.37 9.22
N MET A 268 1.37 5.29 9.30
CA MET A 268 1.57 6.19 10.45
C MET A 268 0.37 7.10 10.67
N GLY A 269 -0.16 7.72 9.59
CA GLY A 269 -1.36 8.57 9.68
C GLY A 269 -2.58 7.82 10.22
N LEU A 270 -2.86 6.61 9.69
CA LEU A 270 -3.94 5.76 10.20
C LEU A 270 -3.78 5.40 11.69
N ARG A 271 -2.54 5.22 12.19
CA ARG A 271 -2.30 4.99 13.63
C ARG A 271 -2.55 6.24 14.46
N LEU A 272 -2.13 7.41 13.96
CA LEU A 272 -2.40 8.71 14.58
C LEU A 272 -3.92 8.93 14.77
N ASP A 273 -4.71 8.52 13.78
CA ASP A 273 -6.17 8.61 13.81
C ASP A 273 -6.86 7.47 14.61
N GLY A 274 -6.10 6.67 15.35
CA GLY A 274 -6.62 5.56 16.17
C GLY A 274 -7.05 4.32 15.37
N LYS A 275 -6.76 4.25 14.07
CA LYS A 275 -7.13 3.15 13.17
C LYS A 275 -5.98 2.15 12.97
N ALA A 276 -5.37 1.72 14.07
CA ALA A 276 -4.23 0.80 14.07
C ALA A 276 -4.51 -0.53 13.34
N GLN A 277 -5.75 -1.06 13.42
CA GLN A 277 -6.13 -2.27 12.71
C GLN A 277 -6.15 -2.08 11.19
N LEU A 278 -6.67 -0.95 10.69
CA LEU A 278 -6.64 -0.63 9.26
C LEU A 278 -5.20 -0.41 8.78
N SER A 279 -4.39 0.29 9.57
CA SER A 279 -2.95 0.46 9.31
C SER A 279 -2.24 -0.88 9.15
N ARG A 280 -2.49 -1.83 10.07
CA ARG A 280 -1.96 -3.20 9.97
C ARG A 280 -2.45 -3.92 8.72
N GLN A 281 -3.76 -3.88 8.44
CA GLN A 281 -4.31 -4.53 7.25
C GLN A 281 -3.68 -4.00 5.96
N LEU A 282 -3.50 -2.68 5.84
CA LEU A 282 -2.81 -2.05 4.72
C LEU A 282 -1.37 -2.56 4.59
N ALA A 283 -0.61 -2.60 5.68
CA ALA A 283 0.77 -3.09 5.69
C ALA A 283 0.88 -4.57 5.29
N ILE A 284 -0.02 -5.42 5.79
CA ILE A 284 -0.05 -6.86 5.49
C ILE A 284 -0.47 -7.13 4.04
N GLU A 285 -1.50 -6.44 3.54
CA GLU A 285 -1.92 -6.55 2.14
C GLU A 285 -0.83 -6.05 1.20
N TYR A 286 -0.16 -4.96 1.54
CA TYR A 286 0.96 -4.45 0.77
C TYR A 286 2.16 -5.42 0.76
N LEU A 287 2.56 -5.97 1.92
CA LEU A 287 3.61 -7.00 2.01
C LEU A 287 3.27 -8.24 1.18
N HIS A 288 2.00 -8.66 1.16
CA HIS A 288 1.61 -9.81 0.34
C HIS A 288 1.82 -9.56 -1.15
N LEU A 289 1.48 -8.36 -1.63
CA LEU A 289 1.60 -7.98 -3.05
C LEU A 289 3.04 -7.61 -3.43
N ASN A 290 3.81 -7.07 -2.48
CA ASN A 290 5.21 -6.75 -2.58
C ASN A 290 5.98 -7.50 -1.48
N PRO A 291 6.36 -8.79 -1.70
CA PRO A 291 6.91 -9.67 -0.68
C PRO A 291 8.39 -9.39 -0.34
N ASP A 292 8.66 -8.13 0.03
CA ASP A 292 9.93 -7.61 0.47
C ASP A 292 9.92 -7.48 1.99
N VAL A 293 10.23 -8.60 2.64
CA VAL A 293 10.25 -8.72 4.09
C VAL A 293 11.18 -7.72 4.76
N ARG A 294 12.31 -7.36 4.13
CA ARG A 294 13.25 -6.42 4.74
C ARG A 294 12.69 -5.01 4.82
N GLY A 295 11.93 -4.59 3.80
CA GLY A 295 11.21 -3.31 3.84
C GLY A 295 10.14 -3.30 4.93
N TYR A 296 9.37 -4.39 5.06
CA TYR A 296 8.34 -4.53 6.10
C TYR A 296 8.91 -4.52 7.53
N LEU A 297 10.05 -5.17 7.76
CA LEU A 297 10.74 -5.14 9.05
C LEU A 297 11.20 -3.73 9.44
N LEU A 298 11.45 -2.85 8.46
CA LEU A 298 11.81 -1.44 8.67
C LEU A 298 10.60 -0.51 8.78
N LEU A 299 9.37 -1.00 8.59
CA LEU A 299 8.18 -0.15 8.53
C LEU A 299 8.03 0.74 9.76
N ASP A 300 8.21 0.21 10.98
CA ASP A 300 8.05 1.01 12.20
C ASP A 300 9.09 2.12 12.30
N VAL A 301 10.32 1.87 11.83
CA VAL A 301 11.36 2.91 11.76
C VAL A 301 11.02 3.97 10.73
N TYR A 302 10.42 3.58 9.60
CA TYR A 302 9.91 4.55 8.62
C TYR A 302 8.73 5.34 9.18
N GLU A 303 7.82 4.73 9.94
CA GLU A 303 6.70 5.42 10.60
C GLU A 303 7.21 6.43 11.63
N VAL A 304 8.17 6.04 12.47
CA VAL A 304 8.83 6.97 13.42
C VAL A 304 9.49 8.12 12.67
N TYR A 305 10.23 7.85 11.60
CA TYR A 305 10.84 8.90 10.78
C TYR A 305 9.79 9.88 10.22
N ARG A 306 8.70 9.38 9.64
CA ARG A 306 7.63 10.21 9.07
C ARG A 306 6.91 11.01 10.15
N ALA A 307 6.67 10.43 11.33
CA ALA A 307 6.12 11.14 12.47
C ALA A 307 7.07 12.27 12.94
N CYS A 308 8.38 12.02 12.99
CA CYS A 308 9.37 13.07 13.29
C CYS A 308 9.36 14.20 12.25
N VAL A 309 9.26 13.87 10.95
CA VAL A 309 9.14 14.88 9.88
C VAL A 309 7.89 15.74 10.11
N ARG A 310 6.74 15.12 10.40
CA ARG A 310 5.49 15.86 10.66
C ARG A 310 5.55 16.71 11.91
N LEU A 311 6.09 16.18 13.01
CA LEU A 311 6.33 16.94 14.22
C LEU A 311 7.23 18.15 13.94
N MET A 312 8.31 17.97 13.19
CA MET A 312 9.22 19.06 12.83
C MET A 312 8.50 20.15 12.04
N VAL A 313 7.69 19.77 11.03
CA VAL A 313 6.90 20.73 10.24
C VAL A 313 5.92 21.51 11.11
N ASP A 314 5.16 20.82 11.96
CA ASP A 314 4.16 21.47 12.82
C ASP A 314 4.85 22.40 13.85
N GLN A 315 6.03 22.04 14.37
CA GLN A 315 6.83 22.89 15.27
C GLN A 315 7.43 24.12 14.57
N LEU A 316 7.91 23.97 13.33
CA LEU A 316 8.40 25.12 12.55
C LEU A 316 7.28 26.12 12.28
N GLN A 317 6.08 25.64 11.94
CA GLN A 317 4.90 26.52 11.76
C GLN A 317 4.49 27.24 13.05
N LEU A 318 4.69 26.63 14.22
CA LEU A 318 4.45 27.28 15.51
C LEU A 318 5.46 28.40 15.83
N GLN A 319 6.65 28.37 15.22
CA GLN A 319 7.70 29.39 15.39
C GLN A 319 7.63 30.51 14.34
N GLU A 320 6.94 30.29 13.22
CA GLU A 320 6.75 31.32 12.20
C GLU A 320 6.04 32.53 12.79
N ARG A 321 6.69 33.70 12.68
CA ARG A 321 6.06 34.96 13.08
C ARG A 321 4.99 35.35 12.04
N PRO A 322 3.83 35.85 12.49
CA PRO A 322 2.87 36.44 11.56
C PRO A 322 3.54 37.56 10.76
N PRO A 323 3.23 37.73 9.47
CA PRO A 323 3.71 38.86 8.68
C PRO A 323 3.31 40.19 9.33
N GLU A 324 4.08 41.26 9.09
CA GLU A 324 3.85 42.58 9.71
C GLU A 324 2.43 43.12 9.48
N SER A 325 1.80 42.79 8.35
CA SER A 325 0.41 43.12 8.03
C SER A 325 -0.63 42.48 8.95
N SER A 326 -0.24 41.45 9.71
CA SER A 326 -1.11 40.66 10.59
C SER A 326 -0.76 40.86 12.07
N GLN A 327 -0.03 41.92 12.42
CA GLN A 327 0.37 42.24 13.81
C GLN A 327 -0.74 42.92 14.63
N ASN A 328 -1.78 43.44 13.98
CA ASN A 328 -3.04 43.88 14.58
C ASN A 328 -4.22 43.21 13.84
N PRO A 329 -4.41 41.90 14.02
CA PRO A 329 -5.50 41.17 13.38
C PRO A 329 -6.85 41.61 13.94
N GLU A 330 -7.89 41.57 13.12
CA GLU A 330 -9.28 41.67 13.59
C GLU A 330 -9.60 40.48 14.53
N ASP A 331 -10.60 40.61 15.41
CA ASP A 331 -10.93 39.59 16.43
C ASP A 331 -11.15 38.18 15.82
N ASP A 332 -11.74 38.12 14.62
CA ASP A 332 -11.98 36.88 13.88
C ASP A 332 -10.67 36.25 13.34
N GLU A 333 -9.74 37.08 12.85
CA GLU A 333 -8.43 36.63 12.38
C GLU A 333 -7.56 36.13 13.54
N GLN A 334 -7.60 36.83 14.68
CA GLN A 334 -6.90 36.40 15.90
C GLN A 334 -7.45 35.06 16.39
N SER A 335 -8.78 34.90 16.42
CA SER A 335 -9.44 33.66 16.81
C SER A 335 -9.06 32.49 15.88
N ALA A 336 -8.98 32.73 14.57
CA ALA A 336 -8.56 31.72 13.60
C ALA A 336 -7.08 31.34 13.78
N MET A 337 -6.19 32.31 14.06
CA MET A 337 -4.78 32.06 14.35
C MET A 337 -4.60 31.25 15.63
N ASP A 338 -5.33 31.57 16.71
CA ASP A 338 -5.28 30.84 17.97
C ASP A 338 -5.81 29.42 17.83
N ALA A 339 -6.89 29.24 17.05
CA ALA A 339 -7.42 27.91 16.73
C ALA A 339 -6.40 27.07 15.93
N LYS A 340 -5.75 27.66 14.92
CA LYS A 340 -4.69 27.00 14.14
C LYS A 340 -3.51 26.61 15.03
N ARG A 341 -3.06 27.53 15.90
CA ARG A 341 -1.96 27.28 16.84
C ARG A 341 -2.29 26.12 17.78
N LYS A 342 -3.48 26.14 18.40
CA LYS A 342 -3.95 25.06 19.29
C LYS A 342 -4.02 23.71 18.57
N HIS A 343 -4.48 23.71 17.32
CA HIS A 343 -4.51 22.50 16.49
C HIS A 343 -3.11 21.92 16.23
N LEU A 344 -2.12 22.77 15.89
CA LEU A 344 -0.73 22.36 15.70
C LEU A 344 -0.09 21.83 16.99
N GLU A 345 -0.39 22.45 18.15
CA GLU A 345 0.07 22.00 19.46
C GLU A 345 -0.50 20.62 19.85
N GLU A 346 -1.80 20.38 19.60
CA GLU A 346 -2.44 19.08 19.82
C GLU A 346 -1.84 17.99 18.92
N ARG A 347 -1.72 18.26 17.62
CA ARG A 347 -1.08 17.33 16.66
C ARG A 347 0.37 17.02 17.03
N SER A 348 1.13 18.02 17.47
CA SER A 348 2.50 17.83 17.94
C SER A 348 2.55 16.85 19.12
N ARG A 349 1.63 16.99 20.10
CA ARG A 349 1.51 16.04 21.23
C ARG A 349 1.15 14.64 20.76
N GLN A 350 0.24 14.51 19.79
CA GLN A 350 -0.13 13.21 19.21
C GLN A 350 1.05 12.53 18.51
N TYR A 351 1.82 13.26 17.69
CA TYR A 351 3.03 12.71 17.06
C TYR A 351 4.07 12.29 18.10
N GLN A 352 4.31 13.09 19.15
CA GLN A 352 5.22 12.71 20.24
C GLN A 352 4.78 11.41 20.93
N SER A 353 3.49 11.28 21.22
CA SER A 353 2.92 10.05 21.80
C SER A 353 3.10 8.85 20.86
N LEU A 354 2.81 9.01 19.57
CA LEU A 354 2.96 7.95 18.58
C LEU A 354 4.43 7.51 18.44
N ILE A 355 5.37 8.45 18.35
CA ILE A 355 6.81 8.16 18.31
C ILE A 355 7.22 7.36 19.56
N HIS A 356 6.81 7.79 20.74
CA HIS A 356 7.13 7.09 21.98
C HIS A 356 6.54 5.66 22.02
N ASN A 357 5.29 5.48 21.57
CA ASN A 357 4.64 4.17 21.52
C ASN A 357 5.33 3.21 20.53
N LEU A 358 5.69 3.72 19.34
CA LEU A 358 6.42 2.96 18.33
C LEU A 358 7.81 2.53 18.81
N LEU A 359 8.52 3.42 19.51
CA LEU A 359 9.87 3.14 20.01
C LEU A 359 9.88 2.23 21.25
N SER A 360 8.83 2.26 22.07
CA SER A 360 8.76 1.47 23.31
C SER A 360 8.19 0.06 23.14
N GLU A 361 7.93 -0.37 21.89
CA GLU A 361 7.32 -1.66 21.54
C GLU A 361 5.97 -1.94 22.23
N LYS A 362 5.34 -0.91 22.83
CA LYS A 362 4.04 -1.03 23.53
C LYS A 362 2.87 -1.23 22.56
N GLU A 363 3.01 -0.78 21.32
CA GLU A 363 2.07 -1.07 20.24
C GLU A 363 2.48 -2.33 19.46
N SER A 364 2.41 -3.49 20.11
CA SER A 364 2.25 -4.75 19.38
C SER A 364 0.94 -4.68 18.62
N ASN A 365 1.00 -4.46 17.30
CA ASN A 365 -0.14 -4.30 16.37
C ASN A 365 -1.13 -5.49 16.32
N PHE A 366 -0.94 -6.51 17.15
CA PHE A 366 -1.80 -7.68 17.20
C PHE A 366 -2.00 -8.06 18.66
N ASP A 367 -3.25 -8.34 19.03
CA ASP A 367 -3.55 -9.01 20.30
C ASP A 367 -2.96 -10.42 20.24
N THR A 368 -1.71 -10.50 20.67
CA THR A 368 -0.95 -11.73 20.74
C THR A 368 -1.21 -12.47 22.06
N SER A 369 -2.15 -12.01 22.89
CA SER A 369 -2.53 -12.73 24.11
C SER A 369 -3.05 -14.13 23.81
N LEU A 370 -3.65 -14.32 22.63
CA LEU A 370 -4.09 -15.63 22.12
C LEU A 370 -2.95 -16.54 21.66
N TRP A 371 -1.71 -16.04 21.54
CA TRP A 371 -0.58 -16.79 20.98
C TRP A 371 0.64 -16.69 21.91
N PRO A 372 0.87 -17.71 22.75
CA PRO A 372 1.95 -17.70 23.76
C PRO A 372 3.36 -17.79 23.17
N GLY A 373 3.48 -17.94 21.84
CA GLY A 373 4.75 -17.95 21.14
C GLY A 373 4.58 -17.90 19.62
N PRO A 374 5.69 -17.89 18.87
CA PRO A 374 5.64 -17.85 17.42
C PRO A 374 4.95 -19.09 16.85
N MET A 375 4.10 -18.91 15.83
CA MET A 375 3.39 -19.96 15.12
C MET A 375 3.48 -19.76 13.60
N ILE A 376 3.76 -20.85 12.88
CA ILE A 376 3.79 -20.88 11.42
C ILE A 376 2.62 -21.71 10.92
N ILE A 377 1.70 -21.06 10.21
CA ILE A 377 0.60 -21.69 9.53
C ILE A 377 1.04 -22.05 8.12
N VAL A 378 0.79 -23.26 7.66
CA VAL A 378 1.12 -23.73 6.31
C VAL A 378 -0.16 -24.13 5.59
N LEU A 379 -0.60 -23.32 4.63
CA LEU A 379 -1.75 -23.65 3.79
C LEU A 379 -1.33 -24.64 2.71
N THR A 380 -1.86 -25.84 2.77
CA THR A 380 -1.56 -26.93 1.82
C THR A 380 -2.83 -27.46 1.17
N GLY A 381 -2.67 -28.34 0.19
CA GLY A 381 -3.74 -28.89 -0.63
C GLY A 381 -3.57 -28.59 -2.11
N LEU A 382 -4.35 -29.28 -2.93
CA LEU A 382 -4.26 -29.20 -4.39
C LEU A 382 -4.61 -27.81 -4.93
N PRO A 383 -4.12 -27.42 -6.11
CA PRO A 383 -4.59 -26.19 -6.76
C PRO A 383 -6.13 -26.14 -6.86
N ALA A 384 -6.70 -24.94 -6.77
CA ALA A 384 -8.14 -24.68 -6.83
C ALA A 384 -9.01 -25.23 -5.67
N THR A 385 -8.42 -25.78 -4.61
CA THR A 385 -9.17 -26.25 -3.43
C THR A 385 -9.64 -25.14 -2.48
N GLY A 386 -8.97 -23.99 -2.45
CA GLY A 386 -9.39 -22.85 -1.61
C GLY A 386 -8.28 -22.20 -0.79
N LYS A 387 -7.03 -22.65 -0.86
CA LYS A 387 -5.88 -22.05 -0.13
C LYS A 387 -5.85 -20.52 -0.17
N SER A 388 -5.91 -19.92 -1.36
CA SER A 388 -5.84 -18.46 -1.50
C SER A 388 -7.04 -17.72 -0.92
N LEU A 389 -8.20 -18.38 -0.76
CA LEU A 389 -9.34 -17.81 -0.04
C LEU A 389 -9.03 -17.79 1.47
N ILE A 390 -8.56 -18.90 2.03
CA ILE A 390 -8.16 -18.96 3.44
C ILE A 390 -7.01 -18.01 3.74
N GLY A 391 -6.00 -17.94 2.87
CA GLY A 391 -4.92 -16.96 2.98
C GLY A 391 -5.42 -15.52 2.94
N ARG A 392 -6.48 -15.22 2.19
CA ARG A 392 -7.10 -13.89 2.25
C ARG A 392 -7.75 -13.61 3.61
N LEU A 393 -8.52 -14.56 4.13
CA LEU A 393 -9.18 -14.41 5.44
C LEU A 393 -8.15 -14.25 6.57
N ILE A 394 -7.05 -15.01 6.52
CA ILE A 394 -5.95 -14.88 7.49
C ILE A 394 -5.30 -13.48 7.42
N ARG A 395 -5.17 -12.88 6.23
CA ARG A 395 -4.69 -11.49 6.10
C ARG A 395 -5.69 -10.46 6.62
N GLN A 396 -7.00 -10.70 6.49
CA GLN A 396 -8.03 -9.83 7.06
C GLN A 396 -7.94 -9.78 8.60
N ASP A 397 -7.56 -10.89 9.21
CA ASP A 397 -7.23 -10.98 10.64
C ASP A 397 -5.90 -10.27 10.98
N GLY A 398 -5.21 -9.69 10.01
CA GLY A 398 -3.93 -9.01 10.21
C GLY A 398 -2.74 -9.95 10.34
N VAL A 399 -2.82 -11.20 9.86
CA VAL A 399 -1.67 -12.11 9.88
C VAL A 399 -0.93 -12.07 8.53
N PRO A 400 0.40 -11.86 8.53
CA PRO A 400 1.21 -11.94 7.31
C PRO A 400 1.05 -13.28 6.58
N VAL A 401 0.70 -13.21 5.29
CA VAL A 401 0.64 -14.38 4.41
C VAL A 401 1.64 -14.23 3.28
N LEU A 402 2.67 -15.08 3.26
CA LEU A 402 3.62 -15.15 2.15
C LEU A 402 3.22 -16.23 1.16
N SER A 403 2.97 -15.85 -0.09
CA SER A 403 2.60 -16.78 -1.16
C SER A 403 3.79 -17.19 -2.00
N SER A 404 3.95 -18.50 -2.19
CA SER A 404 4.95 -19.05 -3.12
C SER A 404 4.73 -18.62 -4.57
N ASP A 405 3.47 -18.43 -4.99
CA ASP A 405 3.12 -17.97 -6.35
C ASP A 405 3.49 -16.49 -6.55
N ILE A 406 3.24 -15.64 -5.55
CA ILE A 406 3.60 -14.21 -5.64
C ILE A 406 5.12 -14.03 -5.54
N LEU A 407 5.79 -14.74 -4.62
CA LEU A 407 7.25 -14.72 -4.54
C LEU A 407 7.92 -15.16 -5.85
N ARG A 408 7.35 -16.15 -6.54
CA ARG A 408 7.83 -16.58 -7.87
C ARG A 408 7.69 -15.48 -8.91
N LYS A 409 6.65 -14.66 -8.83
CA LYS A 409 6.38 -13.53 -9.73
C LYS A 409 7.04 -12.22 -9.26
N SER A 410 7.61 -12.19 -8.06
CA SER A 410 8.28 -11.00 -7.52
C SER A 410 9.44 -10.58 -8.43
N GLY A 411 9.45 -9.30 -8.81
CA GLY A 411 10.38 -8.73 -9.80
C GLY A 411 9.81 -8.62 -11.22
N GLN A 412 8.59 -9.09 -11.48
CA GLN A 412 7.86 -8.80 -12.72
C GLN A 412 7.02 -7.52 -12.58
N LYS A 413 6.84 -6.77 -13.68
CA LYS A 413 6.02 -5.54 -13.71
C LYS A 413 4.54 -5.82 -13.41
N ASP A 414 4.03 -6.97 -13.82
CA ASP A 414 2.64 -7.40 -13.55
C ASP A 414 2.61 -8.85 -13.06
N ILE A 415 2.04 -9.06 -11.87
CA ILE A 415 1.88 -10.39 -11.22
C ILE A 415 0.62 -11.13 -11.73
N ASN A 416 -0.29 -10.42 -12.38
CA ASN A 416 -1.52 -10.96 -12.95
C ASN A 416 -1.32 -11.49 -14.37
N VAL A 417 -0.21 -11.14 -15.05
CA VAL A 417 0.14 -11.70 -16.35
C VAL A 417 0.38 -13.21 -16.21
N ARG A 418 -0.44 -13.96 -16.95
CA ARG A 418 -0.33 -15.41 -17.06
C ARG A 418 0.75 -15.76 -18.06
N ARG A 419 1.60 -16.73 -17.70
CA ARG A 419 2.45 -17.43 -18.67
C ARG A 419 1.93 -18.85 -18.78
N PRO A 420 1.36 -19.27 -19.93
CA PRO A 420 1.13 -20.68 -20.19
C PRO A 420 2.49 -21.37 -20.06
N THR A 421 2.63 -22.21 -19.05
CA THR A 421 3.83 -23.04 -18.91
C THR A 421 3.36 -24.44 -18.59
N ASP A 422 3.77 -25.40 -19.42
CA ASP A 422 3.57 -26.81 -19.13
C ASP A 422 4.24 -27.15 -17.80
N TYR A 423 3.55 -27.92 -16.96
CA TYR A 423 4.10 -28.41 -15.70
C TYR A 423 5.45 -29.11 -15.94
N GLY A 424 6.52 -28.60 -15.33
CA GLY A 424 7.89 -29.10 -15.52
C GLY A 424 8.76 -28.26 -16.48
N THR A 425 8.22 -27.22 -17.12
CA THR A 425 8.97 -26.30 -17.99
C THR A 425 9.14 -24.90 -17.38
N GLY A 426 10.10 -24.11 -17.88
CA GLY A 426 10.25 -22.69 -17.54
C GLY A 426 10.63 -22.42 -16.07
N SER A 427 9.77 -21.73 -15.31
CA SER A 427 9.97 -21.42 -13.89
C SER A 427 9.59 -22.56 -12.94
N TYR A 428 9.02 -23.65 -13.48
CA TYR A 428 8.53 -24.82 -12.73
C TYR A 428 9.48 -26.02 -12.76
N THR A 429 10.72 -25.85 -13.20
CA THR A 429 11.74 -26.90 -13.02
C THR A 429 11.93 -27.17 -11.53
N GLU A 430 12.19 -28.42 -11.16
CA GLU A 430 12.28 -28.85 -9.76
C GLU A 430 13.34 -28.04 -8.97
N HIS A 431 14.49 -27.74 -9.59
CA HIS A 431 15.49 -26.86 -8.98
C HIS A 431 14.99 -25.42 -8.71
N LYS A 432 14.21 -24.83 -9.63
CA LYS A 432 13.67 -23.48 -9.43
C LYS A 432 12.54 -23.48 -8.40
N LYS A 433 11.72 -24.52 -8.34
CA LYS A 433 10.72 -24.71 -7.26
C LYS A 433 11.41 -24.79 -5.91
N LEU A 434 12.40 -25.67 -5.75
CA LEU A 434 13.13 -25.82 -4.49
C LEU A 434 13.72 -24.48 -4.02
N ARG A 435 14.37 -23.73 -4.92
CA ARG A 435 14.90 -22.39 -4.61
C ARG A 435 13.80 -21.41 -4.18
N ASN A 436 12.62 -21.46 -4.79
CA ASN A 436 11.49 -20.62 -4.41
C ASN A 436 10.98 -20.95 -2.99
N TYR A 437 10.88 -22.24 -2.65
CA TYR A 437 10.52 -22.69 -1.30
C TYR A 437 11.58 -22.29 -0.26
N GLN A 438 12.87 -22.43 -0.58
CA GLN A 438 13.96 -21.98 0.29
C GLN A 438 13.87 -20.47 0.56
N ARG A 439 13.59 -19.65 -0.48
CA ARG A 439 13.37 -18.20 -0.31
C ARG A 439 12.17 -17.93 0.58
N LEU A 440 11.05 -18.61 0.38
CA LEU A 440 9.85 -18.49 1.22
C LEU A 440 10.16 -18.82 2.70
N ILE A 441 10.85 -19.93 2.97
CA ILE A 441 11.23 -20.35 4.33
C ILE A 441 12.16 -19.30 4.98
N GLN A 442 13.16 -18.81 4.25
CA GLN A 442 14.05 -17.74 4.73
C GLN A 442 13.28 -16.46 5.06
N SER A 443 12.35 -16.06 4.18
CA SER A 443 11.49 -14.89 4.39
C SER A 443 10.62 -15.04 5.64
N VAL A 444 10.04 -16.22 5.88
CA VAL A 444 9.26 -16.49 7.10
C VAL A 444 10.11 -16.32 8.35
N GLY A 445 11.29 -16.91 8.42
CA GLY A 445 12.08 -16.75 9.66
C GLY A 445 12.82 -15.43 9.78
N LEU A 446 12.77 -14.53 8.80
CA LEU A 446 13.05 -13.10 9.02
C LEU A 446 11.83 -12.42 9.63
N LEU A 447 10.62 -12.71 9.13
CA LEU A 447 9.38 -12.15 9.69
C LEU A 447 9.15 -12.59 11.15
N LEU A 448 9.60 -13.78 11.55
CA LEU A 448 9.50 -14.26 12.94
C LEU A 448 10.29 -13.38 13.95
N GLU A 449 11.17 -12.49 13.48
CA GLU A 449 11.81 -11.48 14.34
C GLU A 449 10.81 -10.42 14.83
N LYS A 450 9.73 -10.17 14.07
CA LYS A 450 8.72 -9.14 14.35
C LYS A 450 7.32 -9.72 14.60
N GLU A 451 6.96 -10.81 13.94
CA GLU A 451 5.60 -11.34 13.88
C GLU A 451 5.50 -12.66 14.63
N LYS A 452 4.51 -12.78 15.52
CA LYS A 452 4.27 -14.04 16.24
C LYS A 452 3.54 -15.06 15.39
N VAL A 453 2.63 -14.67 14.50
CA VAL A 453 1.93 -15.62 13.63
C VAL A 453 2.21 -15.27 12.19
N ILE A 454 2.62 -16.26 11.40
CA ILE A 454 2.90 -16.09 9.98
C ILE A 454 2.29 -17.27 9.23
N CYS A 455 1.72 -16.98 8.06
CA CYS A 455 1.13 -17.99 7.21
C CYS A 455 1.89 -18.13 5.88
N MET A 456 2.11 -19.36 5.46
CA MET A 456 2.73 -19.74 4.20
C MET A 456 1.65 -20.26 3.25
N ASP A 457 1.35 -19.52 2.18
CA ASP A 457 0.48 -20.00 1.09
C ASP A 457 1.33 -20.70 0.03
N ALA A 458 1.54 -22.00 0.24
CA ALA A 458 2.30 -22.84 -0.66
C ALA A 458 1.81 -24.30 -0.59
N SER A 459 1.61 -24.95 -1.73
CA SER A 459 1.07 -26.30 -1.76
C SER A 459 1.87 -27.32 -0.94
N PHE A 460 3.19 -27.13 -0.77
CA PHE A 460 4.10 -28.08 -0.12
C PHE A 460 3.86 -29.51 -0.62
N SER A 461 3.72 -29.65 -1.94
CA SER A 461 3.18 -30.85 -2.59
C SER A 461 4.12 -32.06 -2.55
N ARG A 462 5.40 -31.86 -2.23
CA ARG A 462 6.41 -32.91 -2.17
C ARG A 462 7.01 -33.04 -0.77
N GLN A 463 7.39 -34.26 -0.41
CA GLN A 463 8.04 -34.55 0.88
C GLN A 463 9.37 -33.80 1.01
N GLU A 464 10.10 -33.60 -0.07
CA GLU A 464 11.38 -32.86 -0.08
C GLU A 464 11.22 -31.41 0.42
N TYR A 465 10.19 -30.67 -0.03
CA TYR A 465 9.96 -29.29 0.38
C TYR A 465 9.54 -29.20 1.85
N ARG A 466 8.78 -30.20 2.31
CA ARG A 466 8.41 -30.32 3.73
C ARG A 466 9.65 -30.60 4.59
N LYS A 467 10.55 -31.49 4.16
CA LYS A 467 11.83 -31.78 4.82
C LYS A 467 12.72 -30.52 4.93
N GLU A 468 12.76 -29.68 3.89
CA GLU A 468 13.48 -28.38 3.96
C GLU A 468 12.92 -27.48 5.07
N LEU A 469 11.59 -27.35 5.15
CA LEU A 469 10.93 -26.59 6.21
C LEU A 469 11.27 -27.17 7.59
N PHE A 470 11.15 -28.48 7.80
CA PHE A 470 11.47 -29.08 9.11
C PHE A 470 12.93 -28.91 9.49
N ARG A 471 13.87 -29.09 8.56
CA ARG A 471 15.29 -28.81 8.81
C ARG A 471 15.51 -27.37 9.28
N TYR A 472 14.83 -26.42 8.68
CA TYR A 472 14.89 -25.03 9.09
C TYR A 472 14.33 -24.78 10.51
N LEU A 473 13.18 -25.40 10.82
CA LEU A 473 12.53 -25.27 12.12
C LEU A 473 13.36 -25.91 13.24
N GLU A 474 13.94 -27.08 12.97
CA GLU A 474 14.81 -27.79 13.91
C GLU A 474 16.06 -26.98 14.25
N ALA A 475 16.66 -26.33 13.25
CA ALA A 475 17.87 -25.51 13.46
C ALA A 475 17.64 -24.24 14.30
N ARG A 476 16.38 -23.85 14.54
CA ARG A 476 16.01 -22.61 15.24
C ARG A 476 15.10 -22.82 16.45
N ASP A 477 14.96 -24.06 16.90
CA ASP A 477 14.10 -24.45 18.03
C ASP A 477 12.63 -23.98 17.89
N TYR A 478 12.12 -23.91 16.66
CA TYR A 478 10.70 -23.67 16.38
C TYR A 478 9.89 -24.99 16.36
N ARG A 479 10.36 -26.01 17.09
CA ARG A 479 9.74 -27.34 17.12
C ARG A 479 8.35 -27.24 17.77
N GLY A 480 7.36 -27.90 17.15
CA GLY A 480 5.98 -27.92 17.65
C GLY A 480 5.17 -26.64 17.44
N ARG A 481 5.70 -25.66 16.70
CA ARG A 481 5.10 -24.34 16.43
C ARG A 481 4.58 -24.20 14.99
N VAL A 482 4.26 -25.32 14.33
CA VAL A 482 3.79 -25.34 12.94
C VAL A 482 2.46 -26.03 12.81
N LEU A 483 1.54 -25.39 12.08
CA LEU A 483 0.18 -25.85 11.83
C LEU A 483 -0.04 -26.00 10.33
N PHE A 484 -0.20 -27.23 9.83
CA PHE A 484 -0.58 -27.47 8.44
C PHE A 484 -2.10 -27.38 8.29
N LEU A 485 -2.60 -26.43 7.50
CA LEU A 485 -4.02 -26.33 7.13
C LEU A 485 -4.20 -26.87 5.71
N GLU A 486 -4.68 -28.10 5.59
CA GLU A 486 -5.02 -28.65 4.29
C GLU A 486 -6.36 -28.07 3.79
N THR A 487 -6.49 -27.86 2.49
CA THR A 487 -7.76 -27.45 1.87
C THR A 487 -8.15 -28.49 0.83
N ARG A 488 -9.39 -28.97 0.91
CA ARG A 488 -9.93 -30.04 0.04
C ARG A 488 -11.30 -29.64 -0.50
N CYS A 489 -11.58 -29.97 -1.74
CA CYS A 489 -12.93 -29.87 -2.31
C CYS A 489 -13.13 -30.98 -3.34
N SER A 490 -14.37 -31.26 -3.72
CA SER A 490 -14.67 -32.27 -4.75
C SER A 490 -14.09 -31.88 -6.12
N GLU A 491 -13.82 -32.87 -6.95
CA GLU A 491 -13.28 -32.66 -8.30
C GLU A 491 -14.22 -31.81 -9.18
N ASN A 492 -15.53 -31.98 -9.04
CA ASN A 492 -16.54 -31.17 -9.73
C ASN A 492 -16.38 -29.67 -9.40
N VAL A 493 -16.11 -29.33 -8.14
CA VAL A 493 -15.88 -27.95 -7.70
C VAL A 493 -14.54 -27.42 -8.22
N VAL A 494 -13.50 -28.24 -8.24
CA VAL A 494 -12.20 -27.89 -8.84
C VAL A 494 -12.38 -27.53 -10.31
N GLN A 495 -13.05 -28.38 -11.08
CA GLN A 495 -13.27 -28.18 -12.51
C GLN A 495 -14.00 -26.86 -12.78
N ALA A 496 -15.14 -26.63 -12.09
CA ALA A 496 -15.90 -25.39 -12.22
C ALA A 496 -15.07 -24.13 -11.86
N ARG A 497 -14.15 -24.24 -10.90
CA ARG A 497 -13.25 -23.14 -10.52
C ARG A 497 -12.17 -22.89 -11.56
N LEU A 498 -11.59 -23.93 -12.14
CA LEU A 498 -10.58 -23.81 -13.20
C LEU A 498 -11.19 -23.17 -14.45
N GLU A 499 -12.42 -23.53 -14.81
CA GLU A 499 -13.18 -22.89 -15.90
C GLU A 499 -13.42 -21.40 -15.65
N LYS A 500 -13.89 -21.02 -14.46
CA LYS A 500 -14.06 -19.60 -14.08
C LYS A 500 -12.73 -18.84 -14.10
N ARG A 501 -11.64 -19.46 -13.65
CA ARG A 501 -10.30 -18.87 -13.71
C ARG A 501 -9.87 -18.67 -15.16
N ARG A 502 -10.09 -19.64 -16.04
CA ARG A 502 -9.77 -19.53 -17.46
C ARG A 502 -10.44 -18.28 -18.07
N ALA A 503 -11.70 -18.04 -17.72
CA ALA A 503 -12.46 -16.87 -18.19
C ALA A 503 -12.03 -15.51 -17.58
N ARG A 504 -11.71 -15.45 -16.28
CA ARG A 504 -11.56 -14.16 -15.55
C ARG A 504 -10.14 -13.69 -15.25
N GLY A 505 -9.10 -14.47 -15.55
CA GLY A 505 -7.75 -14.13 -15.06
C GLY A 505 -7.51 -14.58 -13.61
N GLY A 506 -6.26 -14.50 -13.13
CA GLY A 506 -5.90 -14.89 -11.75
C GLY A 506 -4.41 -15.20 -11.55
N VAL A 507 -3.96 -15.10 -10.29
CA VAL A 507 -2.54 -15.22 -9.88
C VAL A 507 -1.96 -16.63 -10.09
N SER A 508 -2.79 -17.67 -10.02
CA SER A 508 -2.36 -19.06 -10.29
C SER A 508 -2.33 -19.32 -11.79
N ASP A 509 -1.26 -19.96 -12.27
CA ASP A 509 -1.06 -20.24 -13.70
C ASP A 509 -1.87 -21.48 -14.18
N LEU A 510 -2.43 -22.28 -13.25
CA LEU A 510 -3.20 -23.48 -13.58
C LEU A 510 -4.64 -23.14 -13.99
N THR A 511 -5.03 -23.53 -15.21
CA THR A 511 -6.37 -23.28 -15.76
C THR A 511 -7.02 -24.50 -16.42
N ASP A 512 -6.30 -25.61 -16.58
CA ASP A 512 -6.79 -26.83 -17.21
C ASP A 512 -6.86 -28.01 -16.21
N PHE A 513 -7.87 -28.86 -16.40
CA PHE A 513 -8.16 -29.96 -15.49
C PHE A 513 -7.21 -31.15 -15.66
N ASP A 514 -6.63 -31.34 -16.85
CA ASP A 514 -5.69 -32.45 -17.10
C ASP A 514 -4.35 -32.22 -16.42
N THR A 515 -3.82 -30.99 -16.44
CA THR A 515 -2.64 -30.61 -15.64
C THR A 515 -2.96 -30.68 -14.15
N TRP A 516 -4.20 -30.37 -13.73
CA TRP A 516 -4.62 -30.58 -12.34
C TRP A 516 -4.53 -32.06 -11.92
N LYS A 517 -5.02 -32.99 -12.75
CA LYS A 517 -4.90 -34.44 -12.49
C LYS A 517 -3.44 -34.87 -12.37
N ARG A 518 -2.58 -34.40 -13.29
CA ARG A 518 -1.13 -34.66 -13.21
C ARG A 518 -0.54 -34.15 -11.90
N ILE A 519 -0.92 -32.96 -11.45
CA ILE A 519 -0.45 -32.41 -10.17
C ILE A 519 -0.95 -33.24 -8.99
N ARG A 520 -2.22 -33.69 -9.01
CA ARG A 520 -2.81 -34.57 -7.99
C ARG A 520 -2.04 -35.88 -7.88
N ASP A 521 -1.73 -36.51 -9.00
CA ASP A 521 -1.06 -37.81 -9.02
C ASP A 521 0.41 -37.71 -8.54
N HIS A 522 0.99 -36.50 -8.57
CA HIS A 522 2.33 -36.19 -8.06
C HIS A 522 2.31 -35.47 -6.70
N PHE A 523 1.15 -35.42 -6.02
CA PHE A 523 1.03 -34.80 -4.70
C PHE A 523 1.31 -35.84 -3.62
N ASP A 524 2.45 -35.70 -2.93
CA ASP A 524 2.83 -36.61 -1.87
C ASP A 524 1.91 -36.37 -0.65
N PRO A 525 1.28 -37.41 -0.09
CA PRO A 525 0.43 -37.27 1.08
C PRO A 525 1.22 -36.64 2.25
N ILE A 526 0.54 -35.82 3.04
CA ILE A 526 1.14 -35.23 4.23
C ILE A 526 1.46 -36.36 5.20
N ALA A 527 2.74 -36.56 5.47
CA ALA A 527 3.20 -37.73 6.21
C ALA A 527 2.65 -37.73 7.65
N PRO A 528 2.32 -38.90 8.23
CA PRO A 528 1.69 -38.99 9.55
C PRO A 528 2.54 -38.44 10.70
N TRP A 529 3.88 -38.50 10.60
CA TRP A 529 4.83 -38.03 11.63
C TRP A 529 4.99 -36.50 11.70
N ILE A 530 4.38 -35.77 10.78
CA ILE A 530 4.19 -34.33 10.91
C ILE A 530 3.02 -34.15 11.89
N THR A 531 3.11 -33.23 12.86
CA THR A 531 1.92 -32.83 13.63
C THR A 531 0.86 -32.31 12.64
N ARG A 532 -0.03 -33.21 12.25
CA ARG A 532 -0.98 -33.05 11.17
C ARG A 532 -2.32 -32.75 11.81
N ARG A 533 -2.68 -31.48 11.89
CA ARG A 533 -4.05 -31.10 12.20
C ARG A 533 -4.76 -30.89 10.87
N GLU A 534 -5.53 -31.88 10.42
CA GLU A 534 -6.29 -31.70 9.17
C GLU A 534 -7.34 -30.62 9.35
N PHE A 535 -7.59 -29.86 8.28
CA PHE A 535 -8.77 -29.01 8.17
C PHE A 535 -9.40 -29.39 6.84
N VAL A 536 -10.71 -29.56 6.78
CA VAL A 536 -11.41 -29.82 5.52
C VAL A 536 -12.29 -28.62 5.26
N VAL A 537 -11.66 -27.57 4.75
CA VAL A 537 -12.40 -26.39 4.28
C VAL A 537 -13.20 -26.81 3.06
N SER A 538 -14.49 -27.11 3.25
CA SER A 538 -15.46 -27.32 2.18
C SER A 538 -16.14 -25.98 1.89
N PRO A 539 -15.63 -25.16 0.96
CA PRO A 539 -16.30 -23.94 0.55
C PRO A 539 -17.63 -24.32 -0.08
N ARG A 540 -18.75 -24.05 0.59
CA ARG A 540 -20.09 -24.25 0.02
C ARG A 540 -20.20 -23.40 -1.25
N TYR A 541 -20.18 -24.06 -2.39
CA TYR A 541 -20.52 -23.44 -3.67
C TYR A 541 -22.04 -23.52 -3.82
N HIS A 542 -22.73 -22.39 -3.70
CA HIS A 542 -24.10 -22.29 -4.22
C HIS A 542 -24.00 -21.91 -5.71
N PRO A 543 -24.33 -22.81 -6.66
CA PRO A 543 -24.68 -22.37 -7.99
C PRO A 543 -25.90 -21.45 -7.89
N SER A 544 -25.90 -20.34 -8.62
CA SER A 544 -27.08 -19.48 -8.76
C SER A 544 -28.31 -20.33 -9.12
N PRO A 545 -29.52 -20.00 -8.61
CA PRO A 545 -30.66 -20.90 -8.72
C PRO A 545 -31.17 -20.94 -10.17
N SER A 546 -30.66 -21.86 -10.98
CA SER A 546 -31.43 -22.41 -12.08
C SER A 546 -32.43 -23.39 -11.48
N ARG A 547 -33.72 -23.07 -11.61
CA ARG A 547 -34.83 -23.95 -11.27
C ARG A 547 -34.62 -25.31 -11.93
N GLU A 548 -34.27 -26.32 -11.15
CA GLU A 548 -34.65 -27.72 -11.40
C GLU A 548 -34.42 -28.58 -10.16
N SER A 549 -35.28 -29.59 -10.07
CA SER A 549 -35.72 -30.32 -8.89
C SER A 549 -34.68 -31.16 -8.15
N GLY A 550 -34.66 -31.01 -6.83
CA GLY A 550 -34.76 -32.09 -5.85
C GLY A 550 -33.87 -33.33 -6.00
N ARG A 551 -32.64 -33.28 -5.47
CA ARG A 551 -31.98 -34.44 -4.83
C ARG A 551 -31.20 -33.97 -3.61
N ARG A 552 -31.44 -34.61 -2.46
CA ARG A 552 -30.66 -34.44 -1.23
C ARG A 552 -29.31 -35.14 -1.41
N ASP A 553 -28.21 -34.40 -1.43
CA ASP A 553 -26.87 -34.97 -1.39
C ASP A 553 -26.58 -35.56 0.00
N GLN A 554 -26.29 -36.86 0.04
CA GLN A 554 -25.76 -37.55 1.22
C GLN A 554 -24.24 -37.27 1.36
N PRO A 555 -23.69 -37.22 2.59
CA PRO A 555 -22.26 -37.03 2.79
C PRO A 555 -21.45 -38.19 2.18
N ALA A 556 -20.44 -37.84 1.40
CA ALA A 556 -19.58 -38.78 0.69
C ALA A 556 -18.87 -39.75 1.66
N ALA A 557 -18.86 -41.03 1.26
CA ALA A 557 -18.35 -42.17 2.01
C ALA A 557 -16.85 -42.06 2.36
N ARG A 558 -16.51 -42.65 3.52
CA ARG A 558 -15.14 -42.88 4.01
C ARG A 558 -14.32 -43.65 2.95
N MET A 559 -13.31 -43.02 2.36
CA MET A 559 -12.25 -43.74 1.64
C MET A 559 -11.22 -44.25 2.66
N GLY A 560 -10.84 -45.52 2.54
CA GLY A 560 -9.98 -46.24 3.48
C GLY A 560 -8.55 -45.71 3.57
N SER A 561 -7.99 -45.84 4.77
CA SER A 561 -6.61 -45.54 5.13
C SER A 561 -5.64 -46.47 4.38
N PRO A 562 -4.51 -45.98 3.82
CA PRO A 562 -3.46 -46.86 3.32
C PRO A 562 -2.61 -47.40 4.49
N ASP A 563 -2.27 -48.68 4.41
CA ASP A 563 -1.40 -49.40 5.35
C ASP A 563 0.06 -49.00 5.10
N TYR A 564 0.75 -48.46 6.11
CA TYR A 564 2.15 -48.00 6.00
C TYR A 564 3.02 -48.79 6.98
N GLY A 565 3.98 -49.54 6.43
CA GLY A 565 4.90 -50.38 7.19
C GLY A 565 5.72 -49.62 8.24
N ASP A 566 5.81 -50.26 9.41
CA ASP A 566 6.56 -49.85 10.59
C ASP A 566 8.04 -49.55 10.28
N ASN A 567 8.47 -48.31 10.48
CA ASN A 567 9.75 -47.93 11.11
C ASN A 567 9.97 -46.41 11.01
N ALA A 568 9.34 -45.64 11.91
CA ALA A 568 9.80 -44.30 12.28
C ALA A 568 9.28 -43.99 13.70
N SER A 569 10.21 -43.61 14.59
CA SER A 569 9.96 -43.36 16.00
C SER A 569 8.79 -42.38 16.26
N SER A 570 7.98 -42.75 17.23
CA SER A 570 6.69 -42.21 17.65
C SER A 570 6.65 -40.69 17.93
N TYR A 571 5.79 -39.98 17.21
CA TYR A 571 5.27 -38.65 17.60
C TYR A 571 3.73 -38.72 17.65
N PRO A 572 3.07 -38.13 18.66
CA PRO A 572 1.61 -38.17 18.76
C PRO A 572 0.96 -37.36 17.64
N ILE A 573 0.00 -37.99 16.96
CA ILE A 573 -0.76 -37.43 15.83
C ILE A 573 -2.15 -37.06 16.34
N SER A 574 -2.59 -35.82 16.11
CA SER A 574 -3.96 -35.37 16.41
C SER A 574 -4.60 -34.81 15.16
N VAL A 575 -5.52 -35.57 14.55
CA VAL A 575 -6.29 -35.17 13.35
C VAL A 575 -7.62 -34.57 13.78
N HIS A 576 -7.93 -33.36 13.34
CA HIS A 576 -9.20 -32.68 13.60
C HIS A 576 -9.95 -32.47 12.28
N HIS A 577 -11.27 -32.26 12.33
CA HIS A 577 -12.07 -31.94 11.16
C HIS A 577 -12.90 -30.70 11.45
N ALA A 578 -12.60 -29.63 10.72
CA ALA A 578 -13.26 -28.33 10.81
C ALA A 578 -13.90 -27.99 9.46
N VAL A 579 -15.18 -27.62 9.47
CA VAL A 579 -15.91 -27.12 8.30
C VAL A 579 -16.03 -25.61 8.46
N LEU A 580 -15.20 -24.87 7.74
CA LEU A 580 -15.22 -23.41 7.79
C LEU A 580 -16.31 -22.89 6.86
N ASP A 581 -17.23 -22.09 7.39
CA ASP A 581 -18.19 -21.39 6.54
C ASP A 581 -17.50 -20.25 5.80
N THR A 582 -17.28 -20.43 4.51
CA THR A 582 -16.71 -19.41 3.63
C THR A 582 -17.79 -18.63 2.86
N SER A 583 -19.07 -18.79 3.20
CA SER A 583 -20.16 -18.07 2.56
C SER A 583 -20.32 -16.68 3.19
N GLY A 584 -20.19 -15.64 2.37
CA GLY A 584 -20.46 -14.25 2.77
C GLY A 584 -19.31 -13.29 2.49
N GLU A 585 -19.58 -12.28 1.67
CA GLU A 585 -18.73 -11.08 1.49
C GLU A 585 -18.67 -10.16 2.72
N LYS A 586 -19.27 -10.60 3.84
CA LYS A 586 -19.36 -9.93 5.15
C LYS A 586 -19.17 -10.96 6.28
N ARG A 587 -18.02 -11.62 6.33
CA ARG A 587 -17.63 -12.38 7.51
C ARG A 587 -17.16 -11.38 8.58
N THR A 588 -17.81 -11.36 9.73
CA THR A 588 -17.51 -10.42 10.83
C THR A 588 -16.60 -11.02 11.91
N GLY A 589 -16.34 -12.33 11.87
CA GLY A 589 -15.49 -13.05 12.82
C GLY A 589 -14.12 -13.46 12.25
N SER A 590 -13.14 -13.57 13.14
CA SER A 590 -11.77 -14.01 12.79
C SER A 590 -11.76 -15.48 12.36
N ILE A 591 -11.09 -15.75 11.23
CA ILE A 591 -10.89 -17.13 10.77
C ILE A 591 -9.97 -17.89 11.71
N LEU A 592 -9.01 -17.21 12.32
CA LEU A 592 -8.09 -17.81 13.28
C LEU A 592 -8.80 -18.20 14.58
N THR A 593 -9.71 -17.37 15.09
CA THR A 593 -10.53 -17.73 16.26
C THR A 593 -11.36 -18.97 15.99
N GLU A 594 -12.03 -19.06 14.83
CA GLU A 594 -12.79 -20.25 14.47
C GLU A 594 -11.90 -21.50 14.32
N ILE A 595 -10.68 -21.35 13.80
CA ILE A 595 -9.68 -22.42 13.74
C ILE A 595 -9.25 -22.86 15.15
N ILE A 596 -9.06 -21.92 16.08
CA ILE A 596 -8.68 -22.20 17.47
C ILE A 596 -9.82 -22.90 18.21
N GLU A 597 -11.05 -22.39 18.11
CA GLU A 597 -12.23 -22.93 18.79
C GLU A 597 -12.57 -24.36 18.37
N GLN A 598 -12.33 -24.70 17.10
CA GLN A 598 -12.56 -26.04 16.59
C GLN A 598 -11.40 -27.02 16.92
N VAL A 599 -10.35 -26.57 17.61
CA VAL A 599 -9.19 -27.38 17.98
C VAL A 599 -8.89 -27.22 19.48
N PRO A 600 -9.45 -28.08 20.35
CA PRO A 600 -9.29 -28.03 21.82
C PRO A 600 -7.83 -27.99 22.29
N GLU A 601 -6.89 -28.58 21.54
CA GLU A 601 -5.45 -28.58 21.84
C GLU A 601 -4.72 -27.30 21.40
N LEU A 602 -5.38 -26.37 20.68
CA LEU A 602 -4.95 -24.97 20.55
C LEU A 602 -5.42 -24.15 21.75
N GLN A 603 -6.56 -24.48 22.36
CA GLN A 603 -7.07 -23.76 23.54
C GLN A 603 -6.26 -24.04 24.81
N ASN A 604 -5.72 -25.25 24.94
CA ASN A 604 -4.93 -25.69 26.10
C ASN A 604 -3.45 -25.28 26.05
N ARG A 605 -2.99 -24.67 24.96
CA ARG A 605 -1.58 -24.29 24.74
C ARG A 605 -1.46 -22.79 24.61
#